data_AF-A0A924XN66-F1
#
_entry.id   AF-A0A924XN66-F1
#
_cell.length_a   1.000
_cell.length_b   1.000
_cell.length_c   1.000
_cell.angle_alpha   90.00
_cell.angle_beta   90.00
_cell.angle_gamma   90.00
#
_symmetry.space_group_name_H-M   'P 1'
#
loop_
_entity.id
_entity.type
_entity.pdbx_description
1 polymer ?
#
loop_
_entity_poly.entity_id
_entity_poly.type
_entity_poly.pdbx_seq_one_letter_code
_entity_poly.pdbx_strand_id
1 'polypeptide(L)'
;ARPPLRRELPARRRGYTQKAAVGGHRVYIRTGEYADGTLGEVHITLPRDGAALRGMLDSVAAAVSLGLQHGVALQDYVDAYTLTRFGPNGRVEGDADVGFATSILDYVFRNLAHAYLGHCTVPEGVPDAALPDDAPLLPMEMPAQPRARRAGLRLVATG
;
A
#
# COMPACT_ATOMS: atom_id res chain seq x y z
N ALA A 1 4.60 -29.21 9.95
CA ALA A 1 3.92 -29.30 8.65
C ALA A 1 4.97 -29.25 7.54
N ARG A 2 4.84 -30.07 6.48
CA ARG A 2 5.69 -29.92 5.29
C ARG A 2 5.38 -28.54 4.69
N PRO A 3 6.37 -27.68 4.38
CA PRO A 3 6.09 -26.41 3.76
C PRO A 3 5.29 -26.66 2.47
N PRO A 4 4.25 -25.85 2.18
CA PRO A 4 3.51 -26.00 0.94
C PRO A 4 4.51 -26.00 -0.23
N LEU A 5 4.38 -26.97 -1.12
CA LEU A 5 5.32 -27.13 -2.23
C LEU A 5 5.15 -25.90 -3.14
N ARG A 6 6.20 -25.08 -3.26
CA ARG A 6 6.21 -23.92 -4.17
C ARG A 6 5.85 -24.38 -5.58
N ARG A 7 4.82 -23.77 -6.18
CA ARG A 7 4.43 -24.01 -7.58
C ARG A 7 5.32 -23.18 -8.49
N GLU A 8 6.20 -23.84 -9.23
CA GLU A 8 7.11 -23.17 -10.16
C GLU A 8 6.35 -22.56 -11.34
N LEU A 9 6.74 -21.34 -11.73
CA LEU A 9 6.22 -20.66 -12.90
C LEU A 9 6.90 -21.19 -14.17
N PRO A 10 6.20 -21.27 -15.31
CA PRO A 10 6.81 -21.68 -16.56
C PRO A 10 7.82 -20.64 -17.05
N ALA A 11 8.89 -21.11 -17.70
CA ALA A 11 9.96 -20.27 -18.23
C ALA A 11 9.45 -19.21 -19.21
N ARG A 12 8.47 -19.59 -20.05
CA ARG A 12 7.67 -18.68 -20.88
C ARG A 12 6.25 -18.67 -20.33
N ARG A 13 5.78 -17.49 -19.95
CA ARG A 13 4.47 -17.27 -19.33
C ARG A 13 3.70 -16.16 -20.01
N ARG A 14 2.38 -16.22 -19.86
CA ARG A 14 1.47 -15.14 -20.23
C ARG A 14 1.41 -14.11 -19.09
N GLY A 15 0.71 -13.03 -19.34
CA GLY A 15 0.54 -11.91 -18.43
C GLY A 15 0.27 -10.64 -19.22
N TYR A 16 0.00 -9.55 -18.51
CA TYR A 16 -0.19 -8.23 -19.11
C TYR A 16 0.80 -7.22 -18.55
N THR A 17 0.90 -6.09 -19.25
CA THR A 17 1.58 -4.91 -18.76
C THR A 17 0.60 -3.76 -18.77
N GLN A 18 0.34 -3.20 -17.59
CA GLN A 18 -0.51 -2.03 -17.42
C GLN A 18 0.37 -0.82 -17.13
N LYS A 19 0.13 0.27 -17.87
CA LYS A 19 0.74 1.57 -17.62
C LYS A 19 -0.35 2.51 -17.15
N ALA A 20 -0.21 3.06 -15.96
CA ALA A 20 -1.12 4.04 -15.42
C ALA A 20 -0.36 5.20 -14.74
N ALA A 21 -1.10 6.22 -14.34
CA ALA A 21 -0.63 7.23 -13.42
C ALA A 21 -1.61 7.36 -12.24
N VAL A 22 -1.09 7.42 -11.02
CA VAL A 22 -1.88 7.64 -9.79
C VAL A 22 -1.42 8.94 -9.16
N GLY A 23 -2.31 9.94 -9.07
CA GLY A 23 -1.93 11.26 -8.54
C GLY A 23 -0.79 11.93 -9.31
N GLY A 24 -0.65 11.63 -10.61
CA GLY A 24 0.46 12.10 -11.45
C GLY A 24 1.73 11.23 -11.42
N HIS A 25 1.79 10.19 -10.57
CA HIS A 25 2.93 9.27 -10.48
C HIS A 25 2.76 8.09 -11.42
N ARG A 26 3.72 7.87 -12.33
CA ARG A 26 3.67 6.78 -13.31
C ARG A 26 3.94 5.44 -12.65
N VAL A 27 3.02 4.50 -12.80
CA VAL A 27 3.12 3.13 -12.33
C VAL A 27 3.04 2.17 -13.52
N TYR A 28 3.86 1.13 -13.48
CA TYR A 28 3.82 0.01 -14.40
C TYR A 28 3.58 -1.28 -13.61
N ILE A 29 2.53 -2.00 -13.96
CA ILE A 29 2.23 -3.33 -13.42
C ILE A 29 2.61 -4.34 -14.51
N ARG A 30 3.32 -5.39 -14.15
CA ARG A 30 3.53 -6.55 -15.02
C ARG A 30 3.14 -7.81 -14.27
N THR A 31 2.38 -8.67 -14.92
CA THR A 31 1.97 -9.94 -14.34
C THR A 31 2.64 -11.12 -15.03
N GLY A 32 2.76 -12.22 -14.30
CA GLY A 32 3.14 -13.52 -14.83
C GLY A 32 2.12 -14.56 -14.41
N GLU A 33 1.60 -15.27 -15.41
CA GLU A 33 0.54 -16.25 -15.26
C GLU A 33 1.05 -17.68 -15.37
N TYR A 34 0.35 -18.57 -14.70
CA TYR A 34 0.48 -20.01 -14.91
C TYR A 34 -0.26 -20.45 -16.19
N ALA A 35 -0.07 -21.70 -16.58
CA ALA A 35 -0.70 -22.24 -17.80
C ALA A 35 -2.24 -22.31 -17.72
N ASP A 36 -2.79 -22.34 -16.51
CA ASP A 36 -4.22 -22.29 -16.21
C ASP A 36 -4.80 -20.85 -16.21
N GLY A 37 -3.97 -19.84 -16.45
CA GLY A 37 -4.36 -18.42 -16.47
C GLY A 37 -4.41 -17.77 -15.09
N THR A 38 -4.08 -18.48 -14.01
CA THR A 38 -4.03 -17.86 -12.68
C THR A 38 -2.76 -17.03 -12.51
N LEU A 39 -2.85 -15.97 -11.72
CA LEU A 39 -1.72 -15.09 -11.41
C LEU A 39 -0.70 -15.81 -10.52
N GLY A 40 0.58 -15.75 -10.90
CA GLY A 40 1.68 -16.30 -10.09
C GLY A 40 2.77 -15.32 -9.70
N GLU A 41 2.89 -14.18 -10.39
CA GLU A 41 3.78 -13.11 -9.98
C GLU A 41 3.28 -11.74 -10.43
N VAL A 42 3.67 -10.72 -9.68
CA VAL A 42 3.43 -9.31 -9.97
C VAL A 42 4.73 -8.54 -9.81
N HIS A 43 4.96 -7.60 -10.71
CA HIS A 43 6.04 -6.61 -10.65
C HIS A 43 5.45 -5.22 -10.73
N ILE A 44 5.96 -4.31 -9.90
CA ILE A 44 5.53 -2.92 -9.83
C ILE A 44 6.75 -2.05 -10.14
N THR A 45 6.64 -1.05 -11.00
CA THR A 45 7.75 -0.14 -11.30
C THR A 45 7.29 1.32 -11.31
N LEU A 46 8.03 2.16 -10.57
CA LEU A 46 7.79 3.59 -10.43
C LEU A 46 9.02 4.40 -10.89
N PRO A 47 9.13 4.79 -12.18
CA PRO A 47 10.38 5.33 -12.71
C PRO A 47 10.82 6.68 -12.11
N ARG A 48 9.88 7.49 -11.59
CA ARG A 48 10.15 8.87 -11.15
C ARG A 48 10.05 9.10 -9.65
N ASP A 49 9.88 8.04 -8.86
CA ASP A 49 9.67 8.14 -7.41
C ASP A 49 10.96 8.06 -6.58
N GLY A 50 10.85 8.10 -5.26
CA GLY A 50 12.00 7.93 -4.36
C GLY A 50 12.53 6.49 -4.34
N ALA A 51 13.83 6.31 -4.08
CA ALA A 51 14.44 4.97 -3.99
C ALA A 51 13.85 4.12 -2.86
N ALA A 52 13.48 4.74 -1.74
CA ALA A 52 12.85 4.06 -0.61
C ALA A 52 11.47 3.48 -0.99
N LEU A 53 10.62 4.29 -1.62
CA LEU A 53 9.29 3.85 -2.07
C LEU A 53 9.39 2.74 -3.11
N ARG A 54 10.27 2.89 -4.11
CA ARG A 54 10.52 1.83 -5.10
C ARG A 54 10.95 0.53 -4.44
N GLY A 55 11.97 0.57 -3.57
CA GLY A 55 12.48 -0.63 -2.90
C GLY A 55 11.43 -1.30 -2.03
N MET A 56 10.56 -0.53 -1.37
CA MET A 56 9.44 -1.05 -0.60
C MET A 56 8.41 -1.76 -1.50
N LEU A 57 8.00 -1.13 -2.60
CA LEU A 57 7.03 -1.74 -3.54
C LEU A 57 7.61 -2.96 -4.26
N ASP A 58 8.89 -2.94 -4.62
CA ASP A 58 9.59 -4.10 -5.18
C ASP A 58 9.60 -5.27 -4.19
N SER A 59 9.85 -4.98 -2.89
CA SER A 59 9.84 -5.98 -1.82
C SER A 59 8.44 -6.54 -1.57
N VAL A 60 7.41 -5.70 -1.59
CA VAL A 60 6.01 -6.13 -1.46
C VAL A 60 5.60 -6.99 -2.66
N ALA A 61 5.92 -6.57 -3.88
CA ALA A 61 5.63 -7.33 -5.10
C ALA A 61 6.31 -8.71 -5.09
N ALA A 62 7.56 -8.78 -4.62
CA ALA A 62 8.29 -10.04 -4.44
C ALA A 62 7.63 -10.93 -3.37
N ALA A 63 7.21 -10.38 -2.24
CA ALA A 63 6.53 -11.12 -1.17
C ALA A 63 5.17 -11.68 -1.62
N VAL A 64 4.39 -10.88 -2.35
CA VAL A 64 3.10 -11.29 -2.93
C VAL A 64 3.30 -12.40 -3.95
N SER A 65 4.25 -12.23 -4.87
CA SER A 65 4.59 -13.27 -5.85
C SER A 65 5.00 -14.58 -5.18
N LEU A 66 5.80 -14.51 -4.11
CA LEU A 66 6.18 -15.67 -3.33
C LEU A 66 4.96 -16.34 -2.69
N GLY A 67 4.05 -15.59 -2.08
CA GLY A 67 2.87 -16.17 -1.45
C GLY A 67 1.88 -16.77 -2.45
N LEU A 68 1.65 -16.13 -3.60
CA LEU A 68 0.87 -16.71 -4.70
C LEU A 68 1.44 -18.06 -5.14
N GLN A 69 2.78 -18.16 -5.25
CA GLN A 69 3.46 -19.41 -5.59
C GLN A 69 3.35 -20.49 -4.51
N HIS A 70 3.03 -20.11 -3.26
CA HIS A 70 2.77 -21.05 -2.16
C HIS A 70 1.27 -21.30 -1.94
N GLY A 71 0.41 -20.80 -2.82
CA GLY A 71 -1.02 -21.06 -2.81
C GLY A 71 -1.86 -20.08 -1.99
N VAL A 72 -1.32 -18.93 -1.57
CA VAL A 72 -2.12 -17.84 -1.00
C VAL A 72 -3.05 -17.31 -2.08
N ALA A 73 -4.34 -17.11 -1.75
CA ALA A 73 -5.30 -16.63 -2.72
C ALA A 73 -5.08 -15.14 -3.02
N LEU A 74 -5.27 -14.74 -4.27
CA LEU A 74 -5.20 -13.32 -4.66
C LEU A 74 -6.21 -12.47 -3.86
N GLN A 75 -7.41 -13.02 -3.58
CA GLN A 75 -8.44 -12.34 -2.80
C GLN A 75 -7.93 -11.88 -1.43
N ASP A 76 -7.14 -12.71 -0.74
CA ASP A 76 -6.61 -12.38 0.60
C ASP A 76 -5.72 -11.13 0.54
N TYR A 77 -4.95 -10.98 -0.54
CA TYR A 77 -4.13 -9.79 -0.76
C TYR A 77 -4.94 -8.57 -1.17
N VAL A 78 -5.97 -8.77 -2.00
CA VAL A 78 -6.89 -7.70 -2.39
C VAL A 78 -7.56 -7.14 -1.14
N ASP A 79 -8.09 -7.99 -0.26
CA ASP A 79 -8.75 -7.57 0.98
C ASP A 79 -7.77 -6.87 1.93
N ALA A 80 -6.51 -7.31 1.98
CA ALA A 80 -5.50 -6.73 2.87
C ALA A 80 -4.97 -5.35 2.43
N TYR A 81 -4.84 -5.12 1.11
CA TYR A 81 -4.13 -3.94 0.59
C TYR A 81 -5.01 -2.89 -0.07
N THR A 82 -6.23 -3.26 -0.43
CA THR A 82 -7.21 -2.31 -0.93
C THR A 82 -7.57 -1.29 0.16
N LEU A 83 -7.79 -0.04 -0.24
CA LEU A 83 -8.05 1.11 0.63
C LEU A 83 -6.93 1.47 1.62
N THR A 84 -5.74 0.89 1.47
CA THR A 84 -4.56 1.37 2.21
C THR A 84 -4.25 2.81 1.80
N ARG A 85 -3.99 3.67 2.79
CA ARG A 85 -3.81 5.12 2.62
C ARG A 85 -2.36 5.51 2.85
N PHE A 86 -1.67 5.89 1.78
CA PHE A 86 -0.36 6.53 1.82
C PHE A 86 -0.03 7.13 0.44
N GLY A 87 0.78 8.19 0.41
CA GLY A 87 1.20 8.82 -0.83
C GLY A 87 2.20 7.96 -1.62
N PRO A 88 2.17 7.98 -2.97
CA PRO A 88 1.27 8.75 -3.85
C PRO A 88 -0.16 8.21 -3.90
N ASN A 89 -1.15 9.11 -3.98
CA ASN A 89 -2.57 8.81 -4.10
C ASN A 89 -3.25 9.83 -5.03
N GLY A 90 -4.46 9.53 -5.49
CA GLY A 90 -5.25 10.46 -6.28
C GLY A 90 -5.96 9.82 -7.47
N ARG A 91 -6.33 10.66 -8.43
CA ARG A 91 -6.96 10.23 -9.69
C ARG A 91 -6.06 9.25 -10.43
N VAL A 92 -6.67 8.23 -10.99
CA VAL A 92 -6.00 7.22 -11.82
C VAL A 92 -6.23 7.56 -13.30
N GLU A 93 -5.15 7.51 -14.09
CA GLU A 93 -5.16 7.72 -15.53
C GLU A 93 -4.55 6.52 -16.25
N GLY A 94 -5.10 6.15 -17.41
CA GLY A 94 -4.62 5.01 -18.20
C GLY A 94 -5.25 3.66 -17.81
N ASP A 95 -6.14 3.65 -16.82
CA ASP A 95 -6.97 2.52 -16.41
C ASP A 95 -8.44 2.97 -16.46
N ALA A 96 -9.30 2.19 -17.11
CA ALA A 96 -10.72 2.52 -17.25
C ALA A 96 -11.56 2.01 -16.09
N ASP A 97 -11.07 1.00 -15.36
CA ASP A 97 -11.81 0.33 -14.30
C ASP A 97 -11.61 1.01 -12.93
N VAL A 98 -10.47 1.68 -12.74
CA VAL A 98 -10.14 2.38 -11.49
C VAL A 98 -10.00 3.87 -11.77
N GLY A 99 -10.89 4.70 -11.23
CA GLY A 99 -10.87 6.15 -11.41
C GLY A 99 -10.07 6.94 -10.35
N PHE A 100 -9.96 6.39 -9.14
CA PHE A 100 -9.26 7.00 -8.00
C PHE A 100 -8.68 5.91 -7.09
N ALA A 101 -7.51 6.16 -6.52
CA ALA A 101 -6.86 5.25 -5.59
C ALA A 101 -6.27 5.99 -4.38
N THR A 102 -6.36 5.37 -3.20
CA THR A 102 -5.86 5.93 -1.94
C THR A 102 -4.37 5.67 -1.70
N SER A 103 -3.76 4.86 -2.54
CA SER A 103 -2.32 4.64 -2.65
C SER A 103 -1.99 3.94 -3.97
N ILE A 104 -0.70 3.86 -4.33
CA ILE A 104 -0.25 3.01 -5.46
C ILE A 104 -0.56 1.53 -5.20
N LEU A 105 -0.48 1.07 -3.95
CA LEU A 105 -0.75 -0.32 -3.61
C LEU A 105 -2.24 -0.65 -3.73
N ASP A 106 -3.10 0.24 -3.25
CA ASP A 106 -4.55 0.19 -3.46
C ASP A 106 -4.89 0.09 -4.95
N TYR A 107 -4.29 0.95 -5.79
CA TYR A 107 -4.46 0.88 -7.24
C TYR A 107 -4.06 -0.48 -7.82
N VAL A 108 -2.87 -0.99 -7.47
CA VAL A 108 -2.36 -2.26 -8.00
C VAL A 108 -3.31 -3.41 -7.67
N PHE A 109 -3.77 -3.53 -6.42
CA PHE A 109 -4.64 -4.64 -6.03
C PHE A 109 -6.06 -4.51 -6.59
N ARG A 110 -6.59 -3.30 -6.75
CA ARG A 110 -7.84 -3.09 -7.50
C ARG A 110 -7.71 -3.53 -8.96
N ASN A 111 -6.62 -3.14 -9.64
CA ASN A 111 -6.35 -3.54 -11.01
C ASN A 111 -6.23 -5.08 -11.14
N LEU A 112 -5.51 -5.75 -10.22
CA LEU A 112 -5.41 -7.21 -10.18
C LEU A 112 -6.76 -7.88 -9.90
N ALA A 113 -7.57 -7.33 -8.99
CA ALA A 113 -8.90 -7.84 -8.70
C ALA A 113 -9.82 -7.76 -9.93
N HIS A 114 -9.78 -6.65 -10.67
CA HIS A 114 -10.51 -6.52 -11.93
C HIS A 114 -10.05 -7.55 -12.96
N ALA A 115 -8.72 -7.70 -13.15
CA ALA A 115 -8.16 -8.58 -14.15
C ALA A 115 -8.40 -10.08 -13.88
N TYR A 116 -8.35 -10.51 -12.61
CA TYR A 116 -8.33 -11.95 -12.27
C TYR A 116 -9.55 -12.43 -11.47
N LEU A 117 -10.31 -11.54 -10.81
CA LEU A 117 -11.41 -11.93 -9.93
C LEU A 117 -12.79 -11.48 -10.44
N GLY A 118 -12.86 -10.78 -11.58
CA GLY A 118 -14.13 -10.51 -12.27
C GLY A 118 -15.00 -9.44 -11.61
N HIS A 119 -14.37 -8.31 -11.24
CA HIS A 119 -14.98 -7.13 -10.60
C HIS A 119 -15.32 -7.33 -9.12
N CYS A 120 -14.34 -7.10 -8.24
CA CYS A 120 -14.66 -6.65 -6.89
C CYS A 120 -15.15 -5.21 -7.00
N THR A 121 -16.43 -4.96 -6.71
CA THR A 121 -16.93 -3.61 -6.43
C THR A 121 -16.31 -3.13 -5.13
N VAL A 122 -15.06 -2.70 -5.20
CA VAL A 122 -14.44 -1.96 -4.11
C VAL A 122 -15.10 -0.58 -4.13
N PRO A 123 -15.64 -0.08 -3.01
CA PRO A 123 -16.12 1.30 -2.94
C PRO A 123 -15.06 2.23 -3.52
N GLU A 124 -15.45 3.12 -4.44
CA GLU A 124 -14.57 4.22 -4.83
C GLU A 124 -14.07 4.86 -3.54
N GLY A 125 -12.75 4.91 -3.38
CA GLY A 125 -12.17 5.54 -2.21
C GLY A 125 -12.69 6.96 -2.16
N VAL A 126 -13.55 7.27 -1.19
CA VAL A 126 -14.01 8.63 -0.98
C VAL A 126 -12.75 9.47 -0.81
N PRO A 127 -12.55 10.54 -1.62
CA PRO A 127 -11.44 11.44 -1.42
C PRO A 127 -11.47 11.86 0.05
N ASP A 128 -10.40 11.58 0.79
CA ASP A 128 -10.26 12.19 2.10
C ASP A 128 -10.32 13.70 1.87
N ALA A 129 -11.18 14.41 2.59
CA ALA A 129 -11.03 15.85 2.70
C ALA A 129 -9.61 16.04 3.25
N ALA A 130 -8.71 16.55 2.40
CA ALA A 130 -7.26 16.52 2.60
C ALA A 130 -6.91 16.73 4.08
N LEU A 131 -6.49 15.65 4.76
CA LEU A 131 -5.69 15.84 5.96
C LEU A 131 -4.41 16.51 5.45
N PRO A 132 -4.07 17.71 5.93
CA PRO A 132 -2.85 18.38 5.48
C PRO A 132 -1.66 17.45 5.70
N ASP A 133 -0.73 17.40 4.73
CA ASP A 133 0.51 16.61 4.82
C ASP A 133 1.31 16.90 6.12
N ASP A 134 1.05 18.05 6.74
CA ASP A 134 1.65 18.53 7.98
C ASP A 134 0.74 18.36 9.22
N ALA A 135 -0.28 17.50 9.17
CA ALA A 135 -1.04 17.17 10.37
C ALA A 135 -0.05 16.63 11.41
N PRO A 136 0.18 17.33 12.54
CA PRO A 136 1.11 16.84 13.54
C PRO A 136 0.63 15.47 13.97
N LEU A 137 1.55 14.49 14.02
CA LEU A 137 1.33 13.26 14.77
C LEU A 137 0.72 13.70 16.10
N LEU A 138 -0.54 13.31 16.35
CA LEU A 138 -1.25 13.71 17.56
C LEU A 138 -0.25 13.56 18.70
N PRO A 139 0.06 14.64 19.45
CA PRO A 139 0.98 14.52 20.57
C PRO A 139 0.44 13.38 21.42
N MET A 140 1.23 12.32 21.61
CA MET A 140 0.92 11.30 22.59
C MET A 140 0.60 12.06 23.86
N GLU A 141 -0.68 12.10 24.26
CA GLU A 141 -1.09 12.88 25.42
C GLU A 141 -0.36 12.30 26.63
N MET A 142 0.73 12.97 26.99
CA MET A 142 1.44 12.70 28.23
C MET A 142 0.44 12.98 29.34
N PRO A 143 0.13 12.02 30.23
CA PRO A 143 -0.74 12.30 31.36
C PRO A 143 -0.13 13.48 32.13
N ALA A 144 -0.94 14.51 32.35
CA ALA A 144 -0.51 15.72 33.04
C ALA A 144 0.10 15.33 34.40
N GLN A 145 1.41 15.48 34.55
CA GLN A 145 2.04 15.30 35.85
C GLN A 145 1.49 16.40 36.78
N PRO A 146 0.97 16.05 37.96
CA PRO A 146 0.55 17.06 38.91
C PRO A 146 1.79 17.85 39.34
N ARG A 147 1.79 19.16 39.04
CA ARG A 147 2.85 20.08 39.50
C ARG A 147 2.94 20.01 41.02
N ALA A 148 4.02 19.43 41.54
CA ALA A 148 4.37 19.55 42.94
C ALA A 148 4.54 21.04 43.27
N ARG A 149 3.65 21.57 44.14
CA ARG A 149 3.77 22.93 44.66
C ARG A 149 5.10 23.04 45.42
N ARG A 150 6.07 23.74 44.85
CA ARG A 150 7.26 24.18 45.58
C ARG A 150 6.80 25.18 46.64
N ALA A 151 6.87 24.81 47.91
CA ALA A 151 6.69 25.74 49.02
C ALA A 151 7.79 26.81 48.95
N GLY A 152 7.38 28.07 48.94
CA GLY A 152 8.29 29.21 48.79
C GLY A 152 9.23 29.36 49.98
N LEU A 153 10.51 29.59 49.69
CA LEU A 153 11.49 30.08 50.66
C LEU A 153 11.12 31.51 51.07
N ARG A 154 10.92 31.78 52.37
CA ARG A 154 10.87 33.14 52.90
C ARG A 154 12.27 33.56 53.30
N LEU A 155 12.83 34.54 52.59
CA LEU A 155 13.95 35.34 53.09
C LEU A 155 13.43 36.21 54.24
N VAL A 156 14.11 36.19 55.38
CA VAL A 156 13.91 37.18 56.46
C VAL A 156 15.19 38.01 56.55
N ALA A 157 15.07 39.28 56.20
CA ALA A 157 15.94 40.38 56.60
C ALA A 157 15.02 41.34 57.40
N THR A 158 15.38 42.04 58.46
CA THR A 158 16.65 42.57 58.97
C THR A 158 16.38 43.03 60.41
N GLY A 159 17.40 43.16 61.27
CA GLY A 159 17.29 43.81 62.58
C GLY A 159 18.50 43.58 63.45
#